data_AF-A0A920MNY6-F1
#
_entry.id   AF-A0A920MNY6-F1
#
_cell.length_a   1.000
_cell.length_b   1.000
_cell.length_c   1.000
_cell.angle_alpha   90.00
_cell.angle_beta   90.00
_cell.angle_gamma   90.00
#
_symmetry.space_group_name_H-M   'P 1'
#
loop_
_entity.id
_entity.type
_entity.pdbx_description
1 polymer ?
#
loop_
_entity_poly.entity_id
_entity_poly.type
_entity_poly.pdbx_seq_one_letter_code
_entity_poly.pdbx_strand_id
1 'polypeptide(L)'
;MKFTHTWTGKLGITFDLMPHIGQVNGIHYAFGYGGHGLSIATYLGTEMGLLLSGQKQRSPFQEISHQTMFFYRRDPWFLPFAAQYYRFLDWIS
;
A
#
# COMPACT_ATOMS: atom_id res chain seq x y z
N MET A 1 -12.38 22.02 23.37
CA MET A 1 -12.73 21.43 22.05
C MET A 1 -13.52 20.15 22.29
N LYS A 2 -14.68 19.94 21.66
CA LYS A 2 -15.52 18.74 21.85
C LYS A 2 -15.50 17.91 20.56
N PHE A 3 -14.91 16.72 20.61
CA PHE A 3 -14.92 15.78 19.48
C PHE A 3 -16.33 15.19 19.34
N THR A 4 -16.89 15.21 18.14
CA THR A 4 -18.23 14.65 17.85
C THR A 4 -18.17 13.22 17.33
N HIS A 5 -17.13 12.89 16.56
CA HIS A 5 -16.95 11.57 15.93
C HIS A 5 -15.46 11.23 15.79
N THR A 6 -15.16 9.94 15.72
CA THR A 6 -13.84 9.41 15.39
C THR A 6 -13.99 8.17 14.51
N TRP A 7 -13.01 7.91 13.64
CA TRP A 7 -12.95 6.70 12.84
C TRP A 7 -11.53 6.15 12.81
N THR A 8 -11.44 4.85 12.57
CA THR A 8 -10.18 4.14 12.39
C THR A 8 -10.35 3.11 11.29
N GLY A 9 -9.24 2.69 10.69
CA GLY A 9 -9.24 1.74 9.59
C GLY A 9 -7.84 1.18 9.36
N LYS A 10 -7.78 0.05 8.65
CA LYS A 10 -6.51 -0.53 8.22
C LYS A 10 -6.08 0.07 6.90
N LEU A 11 -4.81 0.39 6.79
CA LEU A 11 -4.19 0.82 5.54
C LEU A 11 -3.53 -0.38 4.84
N GLY A 12 -3.73 -0.48 3.53
CA GLY A 12 -2.97 -1.41 2.69
C GLY A 12 -1.58 -0.85 2.44
N ILE A 13 -0.61 -1.31 3.22
CA ILE A 13 0.79 -0.87 3.16
C ILE A 13 1.66 -2.05 2.71
N THR A 14 2.59 -1.78 1.81
CA THR A 14 3.68 -2.68 1.39
C THR A 14 4.96 -2.33 2.14
N PHE A 15 5.96 -3.23 2.16
CA PHE A 15 7.23 -2.95 2.83
C PHE A 15 8.04 -1.83 2.16
N ASP A 16 7.93 -1.69 0.85
CA ASP A 16 8.55 -0.61 0.08
C ASP A 16 7.77 0.72 0.14
N LEU A 17 6.59 0.73 0.80
CA LEU A 17 5.69 1.87 0.88
C LEU A 17 5.24 2.42 -0.49
N MET A 18 5.40 1.64 -1.55
CA MET A 18 4.99 2.01 -2.91
C MET A 18 3.70 1.27 -3.30
N PRO A 19 2.83 1.89 -4.12
CA PRO A 19 1.72 1.15 -4.70
C PRO A 19 2.21 0.20 -5.79
N HIS A 20 1.53 -0.93 -5.90
CA HIS A 20 1.85 -1.98 -6.87
C HIS A 20 0.65 -2.27 -7.75
N ILE A 21 0.93 -2.49 -9.03
CA ILE A 21 -0.06 -2.98 -9.99
C ILE A 21 0.47 -4.23 -10.69
N GLY A 22 -0.42 -5.09 -11.19
CA GLY A 22 0.03 -6.30 -11.88
C GLY A 22 -1.06 -7.32 -12.10
N GLN A 23 -0.64 -8.57 -12.28
CA GLN A 23 -1.52 -9.70 -12.51
C GLN A 23 -1.01 -10.95 -11.77
N VAL A 24 -1.90 -11.64 -11.06
CA VAL A 24 -1.64 -12.97 -10.49
C VAL A 24 -2.75 -13.90 -10.93
N ASN A 25 -2.40 -15.04 -11.55
CA ASN A 25 -3.37 -16.07 -11.98
C ASN A 25 -4.54 -15.52 -12.80
N GLY A 26 -4.27 -14.60 -13.73
CA GLY A 26 -5.31 -13.97 -14.55
C GLY A 26 -6.00 -12.77 -13.88
N ILE A 27 -5.84 -12.59 -12.57
CA ILE A 27 -6.49 -11.51 -11.80
C ILE A 27 -5.59 -10.28 -11.76
N HIS A 28 -6.10 -9.18 -12.30
CA HIS A 28 -5.44 -7.89 -12.27
C HIS A 28 -5.64 -7.20 -10.91
N TYR A 29 -4.60 -6.56 -10.40
CA TYR A 29 -4.65 -5.89 -9.10
C TYR A 29 -4.01 -4.50 -9.15
N ALA A 30 -4.45 -3.65 -8.23
CA ALA A 30 -3.80 -2.41 -7.83
C ALA A 30 -3.97 -2.27 -6.30
N PHE A 31 -2.88 -2.29 -5.54
CA PHE A 31 -2.93 -2.21 -4.08
C PHE A 31 -1.70 -1.49 -3.50
N GLY A 32 -1.63 -1.39 -2.17
CA GLY A 32 -0.41 -0.95 -1.50
C GLY A 32 -0.24 0.57 -1.47
N TYR A 33 -1.34 1.30 -1.55
CA TYR A 33 -1.35 2.75 -1.69
C TYR A 33 -0.70 3.55 -0.54
N GLY A 34 -0.32 2.91 0.57
CA GLY A 34 0.56 3.54 1.55
C GLY A 34 -0.01 4.77 2.26
N GLY A 35 -1.33 4.95 2.29
CA GLY A 35 -1.97 6.16 2.82
C GLY A 35 -2.07 7.33 1.83
N HIS A 36 -1.51 7.21 0.63
CA HIS A 36 -1.60 8.20 -0.45
C HIS A 36 -2.60 7.78 -1.55
N GLY A 37 -3.48 6.82 -1.25
CA GLY A 37 -4.37 6.21 -2.24
C GLY A 37 -5.33 7.18 -2.92
N LEU A 38 -5.80 8.19 -2.20
CA LEU A 38 -6.76 9.15 -2.77
C LEU A 38 -6.20 9.87 -3.99
N SER A 39 -4.92 10.26 -3.97
CA SER A 39 -4.30 10.98 -5.08
C SER A 39 -3.88 10.06 -6.22
N ILE A 40 -3.32 8.88 -5.91
CA ILE A 40 -2.70 8.02 -6.92
C ILE A 40 -3.62 6.92 -7.46
N ALA A 41 -4.76 6.63 -6.82
CA ALA A 41 -5.68 5.58 -7.26
C ALA A 41 -6.24 5.83 -8.66
N THR A 42 -6.64 7.07 -8.98
CA THR A 42 -7.17 7.41 -10.31
C THR A 42 -6.12 7.21 -11.41
N TYR A 43 -4.87 7.58 -11.12
CA TYR A 43 -3.75 7.40 -12.03
C TYR A 43 -3.49 5.91 -12.29
N LEU A 44 -3.37 5.10 -11.23
CA LEU A 44 -3.14 3.67 -11.36
C LEU A 44 -4.31 2.91 -11.97
N GLY A 45 -5.55 3.36 -11.72
CA GLY A 45 -6.75 2.85 -12.40
C GLY A 45 -6.69 3.09 -13.90
N THR A 46 -6.29 4.31 -14.30
CA THR A 46 -6.11 4.66 -15.72
C THR A 46 -5.01 3.83 -16.36
N GLU A 47 -3.85 3.72 -15.70
CA GLU A 47 -2.74 2.89 -16.18
C GLU A 47 -3.16 1.43 -16.37
N MET A 48 -3.84 0.84 -15.40
CA MET A 48 -4.34 -0.52 -15.50
C MET A 48 -5.35 -0.68 -16.65
N GLY A 49 -6.23 0.29 -16.87
CA GLY A 49 -7.14 0.28 -18.02
C GLY A 49 -6.41 0.30 -19.38
N LEU A 50 -5.32 1.07 -19.48
CA LEU A 50 -4.49 1.11 -20.68
C LEU A 50 -3.72 -0.20 -20.90
N LEU A 51 -3.22 -0.82 -19.83
CA LEU A 51 -2.57 -2.13 -19.89
C LEU A 51 -3.56 -3.22 -20.34
N LEU A 52 -4.76 -3.23 -19.74
CA LEU A 52 -5.82 -4.19 -20.06
C LEU A 52 -6.34 -4.07 -21.50
N SER A 53 -6.45 -2.84 -22.02
CA SER A 53 -6.89 -2.59 -23.39
C SER A 53 -5.79 -2.79 -24.43
N GLY A 54 -4.55 -3.09 -24.02
CA GLY A 54 -3.40 -3.23 -24.91
C GLY A 54 -2.88 -1.91 -25.49
N GLN A 55 -3.43 -0.77 -25.07
CA GLN A 55 -2.97 0.57 -25.49
C GLN A 55 -1.62 0.94 -24.85
N LYS A 56 -1.29 0.31 -23.73
CA LYS A 56 -0.01 0.44 -23.04
C LYS A 56 0.57 -0.94 -22.79
N GLN A 57 1.88 -1.10 -22.99
CA GLN A 57 2.55 -2.40 -22.81
C GLN A 57 3.20 -2.57 -21.44
N ARG A 58 3.60 -1.48 -20.78
CA ARG A 58 4.35 -1.51 -19.52
C ARG A 58 4.03 -0.32 -18.64
N SER A 59 4.07 -0.52 -17.33
CA SER A 59 4.00 0.53 -16.32
C SER A 59 5.16 0.37 -15.34
N PRO A 60 5.80 1.49 -14.89
CA PRO A 60 6.80 1.45 -13.83
C PRO A 60 6.27 0.79 -12.54
N PHE A 61 4.98 0.96 -12.23
CA PHE A 61 4.34 0.38 -11.04
C PHE A 61 4.13 -1.13 -11.14
N GLN A 62 4.21 -1.69 -12.35
CA GLN A 62 4.19 -3.14 -12.58
C GLN A 62 5.59 -3.76 -12.43
N GLU A 63 6.63 -2.96 -12.63
CA GLU A 63 8.02 -3.41 -12.57
C GLU A 63 8.61 -3.34 -11.16
N ILE A 64 7.89 -2.76 -10.20
CA ILE A 64 8.30 -2.72 -8.80
C ILE A 64 8.28 -4.14 -8.23
N SER A 65 9.44 -4.60 -7.80
CA SER A 65 9.56 -5.88 -7.11
C SER A 65 8.75 -5.84 -5.82
N HIS A 66 7.87 -6.81 -5.63
CA HIS A 66 7.08 -6.93 -4.41
C HIS A 66 7.98 -7.42 -3.28
N GLN A 67 8.59 -6.46 -2.56
CA GLN A 67 9.46 -6.80 -1.46
C GLN A 67 8.65 -7.41 -0.32
N THR A 68 9.10 -8.57 0.14
CA THR A 68 8.66 -9.18 1.40
C THR A 68 9.89 -9.45 2.27
N MET A 69 9.67 -9.55 3.57
CA MET A 69 10.72 -9.86 4.53
C MET A 69 10.72 -11.36 4.85
N PHE A 70 11.90 -11.96 5.02
CA PHE A 70 12.01 -13.40 5.29
C PHE A 70 11.25 -13.85 6.56
N PHE A 71 11.15 -12.96 7.55
CA PHE A 71 10.43 -13.16 8.81
C PHE A 71 8.93 -12.83 8.73
N TYR A 72 8.44 -12.39 7.56
CA TYR A 72 7.06 -12.03 7.32
C TYR A 72 6.45 -12.93 6.25
N ARG A 73 5.37 -13.62 6.60
CA ARG A 73 4.62 -14.46 5.65
C ARG A 73 3.17 -14.03 5.48
N ARG A 74 2.51 -13.62 6.56
CA ARG A 74 1.09 -13.20 6.56
C ARG A 74 0.79 -12.27 7.73
N ASP A 75 1.15 -12.72 8.93
CA ASP A 75 0.79 -12.02 10.15
C ASP A 75 1.89 -11.04 10.56
N PRO A 76 1.57 -9.75 10.69
CA PRO A 76 2.54 -8.72 11.03
C PRO A 76 2.78 -8.65 12.54
N TRP A 77 3.31 -9.74 13.12
CA TRP A 77 3.56 -9.89 14.56
C TRP A 77 4.44 -8.78 15.16
N PHE A 78 5.24 -8.10 14.34
CA PHE A 78 6.13 -7.02 14.73
C PHE A 78 5.43 -5.66 14.83
N LEU A 79 4.25 -5.48 14.24
CA LEU A 79 3.55 -4.18 14.22
C LEU A 79 3.26 -3.61 15.62
N PRO A 80 2.82 -4.40 16.63
CA PRO A 80 2.59 -3.86 17.97
C PRO A 80 3.85 -3.25 18.59
N PHE A 81 5.01 -3.87 18.38
CA PHE A 81 6.30 -3.39 18.87
C PHE A 81 6.73 -2.12 18.14
N ALA A 82 6.65 -2.10 16.81
CA ALA A 82 6.91 -0.90 16.02
C ALA A 82 6.00 0.26 16.48
N ALA A 83 4.72 -0.01 16.71
CA ALA A 83 3.78 1.00 17.18
C ALA A 83 4.13 1.52 18.59
N GLN A 84 4.61 0.68 19.50
CA GLN A 84 5.11 1.14 20.80
C GLN A 84 6.35 2.02 20.67
N TYR A 85 7.29 1.63 19.81
CA TYR A 85 8.49 2.41 19.54
C TYR A 85 8.16 3.80 18.99
N TYR A 86 7.28 3.90 17.98
CA TYR A 86 6.85 5.20 17.44
C TYR A 86 6.09 6.04 18.47
N ARG A 87 5.23 5.44 19.30
CA ARG A 87 4.57 6.19 20.41
C ARG A 87 5.57 6.75 21.41
N PHE A 88 6.67 6.04 21.67
CA PHE A 88 7.73 6.53 22.53
C PHE A 88 8.50 7.67 21.86
N LEU A 89 8.86 7.53 20.58
CA LEU A 89 9.48 8.60 19.80
C LEU A 89 8.64 9.88 19.78
N ASP A 90 7.33 9.76 19.56
CA ASP A 90 6.39 10.89 19.59
C ASP A 90 6.26 11.54 20.98
N TRP A 91 6.57 10.81 22.06
CA TRP A 91 6.52 11.36 23.42
C TRP A 91 7.78 12.15 23.79
N ILE A 92 8.94 11.75 23.25
CA ILE A 92 10.22 12.43 23.53
C ILE A 92 10.55 13.56 22.54
N SER A 93 9.91 13.58 21.37
CA SER A 93 10.02 14.64 20.37
C SER A 93 9.10 15.82 20.67
#